data_AF-A0A950SPH2-F1
#
_entry.id   AF-A0A950SPH2-F1
#
_cell.length_a   1.000
_cell.length_b   1.000
_cell.length_c   1.000
_cell.angle_alpha   90.00
_cell.angle_beta   90.00
_cell.angle_gamma   90.00
#
_symmetry.space_group_name_H-M   'P 1'
#
loop_
_entity.id
_entity.type
_entity.pdbx_description
1 polymer ?
#
loop_
_entity_poly.entity_id
_entity_poly.type
_entity_poly.pdbx_seq_one_letter_code
_entity_poly.pdbx_strand_id
1 'polypeptide(L)'
;MECVIEDAAVKSACYREIEAVVGDEVLLWSATSNLPMTRLAAGMAHPERAVVVHPVQTQLIIFVEVVAGERTSEETVTITMRLCDDAQTTLRAFVPVFGPLQMTDLIGHDTLRDISDALYPELATDRSAPTTVQRLVRDGRLGVKSGHGFYDDNDQRVAELTHRLYQIARALDDDSP
;
A
#
# COMPACT_ATOMS: atom_id res chain seq x y z
N MET A 1 -13.58 -0.45 8.76
CA MET A 1 -12.48 -0.88 7.87
C MET A 1 -12.68 -2.34 7.54
N GLU A 2 -12.66 -2.68 6.25
CA GLU A 2 -12.78 -4.03 5.71
C GLU A 2 -11.37 -4.60 5.49
N CYS A 3 -11.13 -5.83 5.97
CA CYS A 3 -9.87 -6.56 5.86
C CYS A 3 -10.12 -8.09 5.72
N VAL A 4 -11.13 -8.45 4.92
CA VAL A 4 -11.40 -9.84 4.51
C VAL A 4 -10.43 -10.27 3.41
N ILE A 5 -10.54 -11.53 3.00
CA ILE A 5 -9.69 -12.14 1.96
C ILE A 5 -9.62 -11.28 0.69
N GLU A 6 -8.45 -11.29 0.04
CA GLU A 6 -8.15 -10.49 -1.15
C GLU A 6 -8.82 -11.06 -2.42
N ASP A 7 -10.15 -11.07 -2.41
CA ASP A 7 -11.01 -11.46 -3.52
C ASP A 7 -12.07 -10.37 -3.77
N ALA A 8 -12.15 -9.90 -5.02
CA ALA A 8 -13.02 -8.79 -5.39
C ALA A 8 -14.52 -9.11 -5.19
N ALA A 9 -14.95 -10.33 -5.46
CA ALA A 9 -16.34 -10.71 -5.31
C ALA A 9 -16.74 -10.78 -3.83
N VAL A 10 -15.86 -11.35 -3.00
CA VAL A 10 -16.06 -11.41 -1.54
C VAL A 10 -16.09 -10.02 -0.93
N LYS A 11 -15.13 -9.14 -1.27
CA LYS A 11 -15.08 -7.77 -0.75
C LYS A 11 -16.27 -6.93 -1.21
N SER A 12 -16.63 -6.96 -2.49
CA SER A 12 -17.81 -6.24 -2.99
C SER A 12 -19.11 -6.72 -2.33
N ALA A 13 -19.24 -8.02 -2.05
CA ALA A 13 -20.38 -8.54 -1.30
C ALA A 13 -20.37 -8.02 0.15
N CYS A 14 -19.22 -8.06 0.81
CA CYS A 14 -19.03 -7.53 2.16
C CYS A 14 -19.43 -6.06 2.26
N TYR A 15 -19.09 -5.22 1.29
CA TYR A 15 -19.50 -3.81 1.29
C TYR A 15 -21.01 -3.62 1.21
N ARG A 16 -21.73 -4.39 0.39
CA ARG A 16 -23.19 -4.32 0.32
C ARG A 16 -23.85 -4.77 1.63
N GLU A 17 -23.30 -5.79 2.27
CA GLU A 17 -23.78 -6.27 3.57
C GLU A 17 -23.54 -5.25 4.68
N ILE A 18 -22.36 -4.62 4.70
CA ILE A 18 -22.03 -3.57 5.66
C ILE A 18 -22.94 -2.35 5.44
N GLU A 19 -23.07 -1.89 4.20
CA GLU A 19 -23.89 -0.72 3.83
C GLU A 19 -25.36 -0.89 4.27
N ALA A 20 -25.88 -2.10 4.26
CA ALA A 20 -27.24 -2.39 4.71
C ALA A 20 -27.46 -2.23 6.23
N VAL A 21 -26.39 -2.17 7.03
CA VAL A 21 -26.47 -2.14 8.51
C VAL A 21 -25.82 -0.92 9.16
N VAL A 22 -25.08 -0.10 8.41
CA VAL A 22 -24.46 1.13 8.91
C VAL A 22 -25.20 2.38 8.39
N GLY A 23 -25.12 3.49 9.13
CA GLY A 23 -25.70 4.76 8.68
C GLY A 23 -25.06 5.31 7.40
N ASP A 24 -25.78 6.16 6.67
CA ASP A 24 -25.37 6.72 5.37
C ASP A 24 -24.10 7.58 5.46
N GLU A 25 -23.81 8.13 6.64
CA GLU A 25 -22.64 8.96 6.93
C GLU A 25 -21.36 8.19 7.28
N VAL A 26 -21.42 6.87 7.48
CA VAL A 26 -20.25 6.10 7.97
C VAL A 26 -19.23 5.85 6.86
N LEU A 27 -17.99 6.31 6.99
CA LEU A 27 -16.97 6.02 5.96
C LEU A 27 -16.63 4.52 5.90
N LEU A 28 -16.45 4.01 4.68
CA LEU A 28 -16.16 2.60 4.41
C LEU A 28 -14.76 2.46 3.82
N TRP A 29 -13.82 2.03 4.68
CA TRP A 29 -12.42 1.86 4.29
C TRP A 29 -12.10 0.44 3.84
N SER A 30 -11.29 0.27 2.79
CA SER A 30 -10.69 -1.01 2.40
C SER A 30 -9.21 -1.05 2.76
N ALA A 31 -8.75 -2.17 3.32
CA ALA A 31 -7.33 -2.49 3.49
C ALA A 31 -6.73 -3.23 2.28
N THR A 32 -7.40 -3.24 1.12
CA THR A 32 -6.93 -3.94 -0.08
C THR A 32 -5.56 -3.44 -0.55
N SER A 33 -4.74 -4.36 -1.04
CA SER A 33 -3.41 -4.07 -1.56
C SER A 33 -3.38 -3.97 -3.09
N ASN A 34 -4.33 -4.60 -3.79
CA ASN A 34 -4.30 -4.67 -5.27
C ASN A 34 -5.64 -4.47 -5.98
N LEU A 35 -6.76 -4.32 -5.26
CA LEU A 35 -8.07 -4.16 -5.88
C LEU A 35 -8.48 -2.68 -5.90
N PRO A 36 -8.82 -2.11 -7.08
CA PRO A 36 -9.22 -0.71 -7.15
C PRO A 36 -10.58 -0.50 -6.46
N MET A 37 -10.70 0.56 -5.65
CA MET A 37 -11.96 0.89 -4.98
C MET A 37 -13.12 1.06 -5.97
N THR A 38 -12.85 1.58 -7.17
CA THR A 38 -13.84 1.67 -8.26
C THR A 38 -14.52 0.32 -8.55
N ARG A 39 -13.78 -0.78 -8.54
CA ARG A 39 -14.33 -2.14 -8.75
C ARG A 39 -15.07 -2.62 -7.51
N LEU A 40 -14.49 -2.41 -6.33
CA LEU A 40 -15.06 -2.86 -5.07
C LEU A 40 -16.41 -2.19 -4.78
N ALA A 41 -16.51 -0.89 -5.05
CA ALA A 41 -17.67 -0.05 -4.79
C ALA A 41 -18.73 -0.06 -5.91
N ALA A 42 -18.50 -0.73 -7.04
CA ALA A 42 -19.38 -0.67 -8.21
C ALA A 42 -20.83 -1.07 -7.92
N GLY A 43 -21.05 -1.93 -6.92
CA GLY A 43 -22.38 -2.40 -6.49
C GLY A 43 -22.93 -1.77 -5.22
N MET A 44 -22.28 -0.73 -4.68
CA MET A 44 -22.75 -0.01 -3.49
C MET A 44 -23.85 1.00 -3.86
N ALA A 45 -24.77 1.26 -2.93
CA ALA A 45 -25.76 2.33 -3.04
C ALA A 45 -25.09 3.72 -2.93
N HIS A 46 -24.11 3.84 -2.03
CA HIS A 46 -23.38 5.06 -1.70
C HIS A 46 -21.86 4.84 -1.85
N PRO A 47 -21.34 4.70 -3.08
CA PRO A 47 -19.90 4.48 -3.29
C PRO A 47 -19.03 5.73 -2.97
N GLU A 48 -19.62 6.91 -2.86
CA GLU A 48 -18.93 8.17 -2.58
C GLU A 48 -18.22 8.23 -1.21
N ARG A 49 -18.66 7.39 -0.27
CA ARG A 49 -18.12 7.24 1.10
C ARG A 49 -17.13 6.09 1.25
N ALA A 50 -16.78 5.43 0.15
CA ALA A 50 -15.87 4.30 0.15
C ALA A 50 -14.49 4.71 -0.37
N VAL A 51 -13.42 4.29 0.31
CA VAL A 51 -12.03 4.66 -0.03
C VAL A 51 -11.06 3.56 0.40
N VAL A 52 -9.94 3.39 -0.32
CA VAL A 52 -8.86 2.51 0.15
C VAL A 52 -8.02 3.27 1.18
N VAL A 53 -7.77 2.60 2.31
CA VAL A 53 -6.85 3.03 3.35
C VAL A 53 -5.89 1.87 3.55
N HIS A 54 -4.81 1.87 2.77
CA HIS A 54 -3.86 0.77 2.67
C HIS A 54 -2.67 1.04 3.60
N PRO A 55 -2.56 0.32 4.74
CA PRO A 55 -1.40 0.44 5.62
C PRO A 55 -0.21 -0.26 4.96
N VAL A 56 0.78 0.52 4.52
CA VAL A 56 2.04 -0.03 4.01
C VAL A 56 2.97 -0.23 5.20
N GLN A 57 3.14 -1.48 5.59
CA GLN A 57 4.10 -1.88 6.61
C GLN A 57 5.31 -2.53 5.94
N THR A 58 6.38 -1.76 5.76
CA THR A 58 7.71 -2.34 5.58
C THR A 58 8.45 -2.26 6.92
N GLN A 59 9.53 -3.03 7.08
CA GLN A 59 10.33 -3.06 8.32
C GLN A 59 10.84 -1.68 8.79
N LEU A 60 10.73 -0.65 7.94
CA LEU A 60 11.31 0.67 8.14
C LEU A 60 10.34 1.83 7.92
N ILE A 61 9.29 1.61 7.14
CA ILE A 61 8.36 2.65 6.74
C ILE A 61 6.96 2.19 7.11
N ILE A 62 6.29 2.98 7.94
CA ILE A 62 4.87 2.88 8.22
C ILE A 62 4.24 4.15 7.65
N PHE A 63 3.51 4.00 6.55
CA PHE A 63 2.59 5.04 6.08
C PHE A 63 1.27 4.40 5.69
N VAL A 64 0.25 5.23 5.61
CA VAL A 64 -1.06 4.85 5.09
C VAL A 64 -1.23 5.49 3.72
N GLU A 65 -1.53 4.68 2.72
CA GLU A 65 -1.92 5.14 1.39
C GLU A 65 -3.44 5.32 1.36
N VAL A 66 -3.91 6.52 0.99
CA VAL A 66 -5.33 6.82 0.79
C VAL A 66 -5.59 6.88 -0.70
N VAL A 67 -6.33 5.90 -1.24
CA VAL A 67 -6.60 5.80 -2.69
C VAL A 67 -8.10 5.94 -2.94
N ALA A 68 -8.47 7.01 -3.64
CA ALA A 68 -9.83 7.27 -4.08
C ALA A 68 -10.23 6.36 -5.26
N GLY A 69 -11.46 5.86 -5.23
CA GLY A 69 -12.11 5.31 -6.42
C GLY A 69 -12.73 6.41 -7.28
N GLU A 70 -13.21 6.05 -8.47
CA GLU A 70 -13.79 7.00 -9.44
C GLU A 70 -14.97 7.80 -8.87
N ARG A 71 -15.74 7.20 -7.96
CA ARG A 71 -16.92 7.82 -7.36
C ARG A 71 -16.69 8.34 -5.93
N THR A 72 -15.51 8.11 -5.35
CA THR A 72 -15.19 8.57 -3.99
C THR A 72 -15.23 10.11 -3.94
N SER A 73 -15.91 10.68 -2.95
CA SER A 73 -16.01 12.14 -2.81
C SER A 73 -14.71 12.75 -2.25
N GLU A 74 -14.45 14.01 -2.61
CA GLU A 74 -13.34 14.78 -2.02
C GLU A 74 -13.48 14.93 -0.50
N GLU A 75 -14.72 15.01 0.01
CA GLU A 75 -15.02 15.05 1.44
C GLU A 75 -14.54 13.78 2.15
N THR A 76 -14.84 12.60 1.59
CA THR A 76 -14.38 11.31 2.12
C THR A 76 -12.85 11.25 2.20
N VAL A 77 -12.16 11.68 1.15
CA VAL A 77 -10.69 11.74 1.13
C VAL A 77 -10.18 12.69 2.20
N THR A 78 -10.78 13.88 2.31
CA THR A 78 -10.36 14.92 3.28
C THR A 78 -10.53 14.46 4.71
N ILE A 79 -11.68 13.86 5.06
CA ILE A 79 -11.94 13.32 6.41
C ILE A 79 -10.96 12.18 6.71
N THR A 80 -10.73 11.30 5.75
CA THR A 80 -9.81 10.16 5.89
C THR A 80 -8.38 10.62 6.12
N MET A 81 -7.88 11.54 5.29
CA MET A 81 -6.55 12.14 5.43
C MET A 81 -6.39 12.82 6.80
N ARG A 82 -7.38 13.58 7.25
CA ARG A 82 -7.35 14.22 8.56
C ARG A 82 -7.27 13.20 9.70
N LEU A 83 -8.04 12.11 9.62
CA LEU A 83 -8.01 11.06 10.62
C LEU A 83 -6.66 10.31 10.63
N CYS A 84 -6.05 10.10 9.47
CA CYS A 84 -4.70 9.53 9.35
C CYS A 84 -3.62 10.47 9.92
N ASP A 85 -3.75 11.79 9.71
CA ASP A 85 -2.86 12.82 10.25
C ASP A 85 -2.97 12.88 11.79
N ASP A 86 -4.19 12.91 12.33
CA ASP A 86 -4.45 12.90 13.77
C ASP A 86 -3.91 11.60 14.43
N ALA A 87 -3.94 10.49 13.70
CA ALA A 87 -3.35 9.22 14.13
C ALA A 87 -1.82 9.15 13.97
N GLN A 88 -1.16 10.21 13.47
CA GLN A 88 0.28 10.26 13.14
C GLN A 88 0.72 9.16 12.16
N THR A 89 -0.18 8.73 11.27
CA THR A 89 0.05 7.62 10.33
C THR A 89 0.28 8.08 8.88
N THR A 90 0.15 9.37 8.59
CA THR A 90 0.37 9.91 7.24
C THR A 90 1.78 10.43 7.07
N LEU A 91 2.53 9.85 6.14
CA LEU A 91 3.80 10.41 5.67
C LEU A 91 3.52 11.20 4.39
N ARG A 92 3.59 12.53 4.50
CA ARG A 92 3.04 13.50 3.55
C ARG A 92 3.82 13.68 2.24
N ALA A 93 4.80 12.83 1.95
CA ALA A 93 5.47 12.76 0.65
C ALA A 93 6.24 11.44 0.54
N PHE A 94 6.03 10.72 -0.55
CA PHE A 94 6.90 9.63 -0.97
C PHE A 94 8.23 10.25 -1.43
N VAL A 95 9.11 10.61 -0.49
CA VAL A 95 10.52 10.86 -0.81
C VAL A 95 11.16 9.48 -0.91
N PRO A 96 11.58 9.01 -2.10
CA PRO A 96 12.29 7.75 -2.19
C PRO A 96 13.65 7.91 -1.51
N VAL A 97 13.70 7.59 -0.21
CA VAL A 97 14.94 7.47 0.56
C VAL A 97 15.77 6.27 0.09
N PHE A 98 15.12 5.33 -0.58
CA PHE A 98 15.69 4.14 -1.18
C PHE A 98 15.63 4.25 -2.71
N GLY A 99 16.70 3.82 -3.38
CA GLY A 99 16.67 3.63 -4.84
C GLY A 99 15.64 2.56 -5.23
N PRO A 100 15.14 2.56 -6.48
CA PRO A 100 14.07 1.66 -6.92
C PRO A 100 14.42 0.18 -6.72
N LEU A 101 15.67 -0.23 -6.94
CA LEU A 101 16.10 -1.62 -6.71
C LEU A 101 16.16 -1.98 -5.22
N GLN A 102 16.51 -1.03 -4.36
CA GLN A 102 16.53 -1.24 -2.92
C GLN A 102 15.11 -1.38 -2.35
N MET A 103 14.15 -0.63 -2.90
CA MET A 103 12.73 -0.82 -2.60
C MET A 103 12.28 -2.23 -2.97
N THR A 104 12.74 -2.78 -4.11
CA THR A 104 12.41 -4.16 -4.46
C THR A 104 13.01 -5.20 -3.51
N ASP A 105 14.20 -4.95 -2.98
CA ASP A 105 14.83 -5.81 -1.97
C ASP A 105 14.09 -5.73 -0.63
N LEU A 106 13.56 -4.56 -0.27
CA LEU A 106 12.79 -4.35 0.96
C LEU A 106 11.39 -5.00 0.90
N ILE A 107 10.70 -4.86 -0.24
CA ILE A 107 9.39 -5.50 -0.48
C ILE A 107 9.54 -7.03 -0.55
N GLY A 108 10.65 -7.49 -1.11
CA GLY A 108 10.94 -8.88 -1.39
C GLY A 108 10.58 -9.26 -2.81
N HIS A 109 11.50 -9.99 -3.47
CA HIS A 109 11.39 -10.27 -4.90
C HIS A 109 10.28 -11.27 -5.26
N ASP A 110 9.94 -12.17 -4.36
CA ASP A 110 8.81 -13.09 -4.52
C ASP A 110 7.48 -12.36 -4.40
N THR A 111 7.32 -11.48 -3.41
CA THR A 111 6.16 -10.59 -3.30
C THR A 111 6.01 -9.72 -4.56
N LEU A 112 7.12 -9.13 -5.03
CA LEU A 112 7.12 -8.31 -6.24
C LEU A 112 6.74 -9.11 -7.49
N ARG A 113 7.21 -10.36 -7.59
CA ARG A 113 6.82 -11.27 -8.66
C ARG A 113 5.31 -11.50 -8.64
N ASP A 114 4.75 -11.86 -7.48
CA ASP A 114 3.33 -12.20 -7.34
C ASP A 114 2.43 -11.00 -7.65
N ILE A 115 2.81 -9.80 -7.21
CA ILE A 115 2.12 -8.55 -7.56
C ILE A 115 2.19 -8.29 -9.07
N SER A 116 3.38 -8.46 -9.67
CA SER A 116 3.57 -8.20 -11.10
C SER A 116 2.78 -9.19 -11.96
N ASP A 117 2.76 -10.47 -11.59
CA ASP A 117 1.99 -11.51 -12.27
C ASP A 117 0.48 -11.29 -12.16
N ALA A 118 0.01 -10.68 -11.07
CA ALA A 118 -1.39 -10.30 -10.90
C ALA A 118 -1.78 -9.05 -11.70
N LEU A 119 -0.91 -8.03 -11.74
CA LEU A 119 -1.25 -6.71 -12.27
C LEU A 119 -0.88 -6.51 -13.75
N TYR A 120 0.25 -7.04 -14.21
CA TYR A 120 0.76 -6.77 -15.56
C TYR A 120 -0.18 -7.22 -16.69
N PRO A 121 -0.90 -8.36 -16.58
CA PRO A 121 -1.88 -8.73 -17.60
C PRO A 121 -2.94 -7.65 -17.89
N GLU A 122 -3.27 -6.80 -16.92
CA GLU A 122 -4.26 -5.74 -17.04
C GLU A 122 -3.64 -4.36 -17.33
N LEU A 123 -2.37 -4.14 -16.97
CA LEU A 123 -1.74 -2.79 -16.98
C LEU A 123 -0.55 -2.61 -17.93
N ALA A 124 0.07 -3.71 -18.40
CA ALA A 124 1.29 -3.67 -19.18
C ALA A 124 1.20 -4.53 -20.45
N THR A 125 2.10 -4.26 -21.40
CA THR A 125 2.29 -5.13 -22.57
C THR A 125 2.88 -6.49 -22.15
N ASP A 126 3.70 -6.48 -21.11
CA ASP A 126 4.21 -7.68 -20.46
C ASP A 126 3.09 -8.42 -19.70
N ARG A 127 3.24 -9.75 -19.55
CA ARG A 127 2.21 -10.61 -18.93
C ARG A 127 2.63 -11.23 -17.60
N SER A 128 3.87 -10.99 -17.18
CA SER A 128 4.46 -11.55 -15.97
C SER A 128 5.56 -10.65 -15.45
N ALA A 129 6.00 -10.91 -14.21
CA ALA A 129 7.14 -10.26 -13.59
C ALA A 129 8.39 -10.26 -14.50
N PRO A 130 9.24 -9.23 -14.43
CA PRO A 130 10.47 -9.17 -15.22
C PRO A 130 11.39 -10.39 -14.98
N THR A 131 12.09 -10.85 -16.03
CA THR A 131 12.97 -12.02 -15.96
C THR A 131 14.07 -11.91 -14.90
N THR A 132 14.56 -10.70 -14.64
CA THR A 132 15.51 -10.42 -13.57
C THR A 132 14.95 -10.76 -12.19
N VAL A 133 13.71 -10.36 -11.91
CA VAL A 133 13.03 -10.64 -10.63
C VAL A 133 12.77 -12.15 -10.50
N GLN A 134 12.28 -12.79 -11.57
CA GLN A 134 12.07 -14.23 -11.58
C GLN A 134 13.36 -15.02 -11.29
N ARG A 135 14.50 -14.59 -11.86
CA ARG A 135 15.81 -15.21 -11.60
C ARG A 135 16.24 -15.05 -10.15
N LEU A 136 16.10 -13.86 -9.58
CA LEU A 136 16.45 -13.61 -8.18
C LEU A 136 15.64 -14.50 -7.24
N VAL A 137 14.33 -14.62 -7.48
CA VAL A 137 13.46 -15.53 -6.71
C VAL A 137 13.89 -16.98 -6.85
N ARG A 138 14.17 -17.44 -8.07
CA ARG A 138 14.63 -18.81 -8.34
C ARG A 138 15.95 -19.11 -7.62
N ASP A 139 16.85 -18.13 -7.56
CA ASP A 139 18.16 -18.27 -6.95
C ASP A 139 18.11 -18.05 -5.42
N GLY A 140 16.91 -17.90 -4.83
CA GLY A 140 16.71 -17.74 -3.38
C GLY A 140 17.12 -16.37 -2.83
N ARG A 141 17.41 -15.41 -3.72
CA ARG A 141 17.72 -14.02 -3.37
C ARG A 141 16.40 -13.27 -3.31
N LEU A 142 15.83 -13.16 -2.12
CA LEU A 142 14.51 -12.59 -1.87
C LEU A 142 14.59 -11.19 -1.25
N GLY A 143 15.77 -10.55 -1.25
CA GLY A 143 15.99 -9.23 -0.66
C GLY A 143 16.36 -9.30 0.81
N VAL A 144 15.89 -8.34 1.60
CA VAL A 144 16.21 -8.18 3.04
C VAL A 144 15.96 -9.48 3.81
N LYS A 145 14.80 -10.13 3.58
CA LYS A 145 14.42 -11.34 4.32
C LYS A 145 15.32 -12.56 4.11
N SER A 146 16.12 -12.58 3.05
CA SER A 146 17.13 -13.62 2.79
C SER A 146 18.56 -13.09 2.95
N GLY A 147 18.73 -11.83 3.35
CA GLY A 147 20.01 -11.11 3.41
C GLY A 147 20.64 -10.82 2.04
N HIS A 148 20.02 -11.22 0.94
CA HIS A 148 20.61 -11.18 -0.41
C HIS A 148 19.51 -10.91 -1.44
N GLY A 149 19.66 -9.86 -2.26
CA GLY A 149 18.72 -9.42 -3.29
C GLY A 149 19.45 -8.87 -4.52
N PHE A 150 19.13 -7.65 -4.96
CA PHE A 150 20.07 -6.89 -5.79
C PHE A 150 21.34 -6.52 -5.02
N TYR A 151 21.22 -6.33 -3.70
CA TYR A 151 22.32 -6.05 -2.77
C TYR A 151 22.43 -7.15 -1.69
N ASP A 152 23.64 -7.37 -1.18
CA ASP A 152 23.94 -8.42 -0.17
C ASP A 152 24.12 -7.85 1.26
N ASP A 153 24.17 -6.51 1.39
CA ASP A 153 24.35 -5.79 2.66
C ASP A 153 23.04 -5.14 3.15
N ASN A 154 21.91 -5.63 2.65
CA ASN A 154 20.62 -4.96 2.78
C ASN A 154 20.22 -4.71 4.23
N ASP A 155 20.37 -5.66 5.15
CA ASP A 155 19.97 -5.50 6.56
C ASP A 155 20.67 -4.32 7.25
N GLN A 156 21.98 -4.18 7.06
CA GLN A 156 22.75 -3.07 7.64
C GLN A 156 22.35 -1.73 7.03
N ARG A 157 22.15 -1.71 5.71
CA ARG A 157 21.82 -0.51 4.97
C ARG A 157 20.39 -0.02 5.24
N VAL A 158 19.47 -0.97 5.41
CA VAL A 158 18.09 -0.79 5.88
C VAL A 158 18.10 -0.15 7.27
N ALA A 159 18.89 -0.67 8.20
CA ALA A 159 19.02 -0.10 9.54
C ALA A 159 19.57 1.35 9.51
N GLU A 160 20.59 1.61 8.68
CA GLU A 160 21.18 2.96 8.54
C GLU A 160 20.19 3.96 7.95
N LEU A 161 19.48 3.60 6.88
CA LEU A 161 18.53 4.49 6.21
C LEU A 161 17.31 4.78 7.09
N THR A 162 16.86 3.82 7.88
CA THR A 162 15.79 4.03 8.89
C THR A 162 16.22 5.00 9.96
N HIS A 163 17.45 4.87 10.44
CA HIS A 163 17.98 5.82 11.42
C HIS A 163 17.99 7.24 10.85
N ARG A 164 18.39 7.42 9.58
CA ARG A 164 18.37 8.72 8.90
C ARG A 164 16.94 9.23 8.67
N LEU A 165 16.01 8.38 8.26
CA LEU A 165 14.58 8.71 8.10
C LEU A 165 13.97 9.20 9.41
N TYR A 166 14.26 8.51 10.51
CA TYR A 166 13.79 8.91 11.83
C TYR A 166 14.33 10.28 12.24
N GLN A 167 15.61 10.57 11.96
CA GLN A 167 16.19 11.89 12.21
C GLN A 167 15.53 12.99 11.37
N ILE A 168 15.26 12.72 10.09
CA ILE A 168 14.60 13.67 9.18
C ILE A 168 13.16 13.92 9.61
N ALA A 169 12.39 12.86 9.90
CA ALA A 169 11.01 12.98 10.35
C ALA A 169 10.90 13.82 11.63
N ARG A 170 11.78 13.59 12.62
CA ARG A 170 11.83 14.42 13.83
C ARG A 170 12.15 15.89 13.54
N ALA A 171 13.09 16.15 12.64
CA ALA A 171 13.42 17.53 12.27
C ALA A 171 12.27 18.25 11.56
N LEU A 172 11.45 17.52 10.79
CA LEU A 172 10.25 18.06 10.13
C LEU A 172 9.10 18.30 11.12
N ASP A 173 8.98 17.48 12.16
CA ASP A 173 7.99 17.67 13.22
C ASP A 173 8.32 18.89 14.11
N ASP A 174 9.61 19.14 14.38
CA ASP A 174 10.08 20.26 15.20
C ASP A 174 9.93 21.65 14.51
N ASP A 175 9.69 21.69 13.19
CA ASP A 175 9.48 22.92 12.39
C ASP A 175 7.99 23.27 12.19
N SER A 176 7.07 22.60 12.90
CA SER A 176 5.64 22.94 12.88
C SER A 176 5.35 24.13 13.82
N PRO A 177 4.76 25.24 13.33
CA PRO A 177 4.50 26.45 14.14
C PRO A 177 3.44 26.28 15.24
#